data_AF-D8PRW9-F1
#
_entry.id   AF-D8PRW9-F1
#
_cell.length_a   1.000
_cell.length_b   1.000
_cell.length_c   1.000
_cell.angle_alpha   90.00
_cell.angle_beta   90.00
_cell.angle_gamma   90.00
#
_symmetry.space_group_name_H-M   'P 1'
#
loop_
_entity.id
_entity.type
_entity.pdbx_description
1 polymer ?
#
loop_
_entity_poly.entity_id
_entity_poly.type
_entity_poly.pdbx_seq_one_letter_code
_entity_poly.pdbx_strand_id
1 'polypeptide(L)'
;MASVESATEPGNLPPEAPALDAHPKSAVGAIGRLAQLLAADDATQVEPGDGETQLNEGNTADEPYSDDQYFSIKPPSGAVLPPSASRKRARSEEREVAKSPAALPPIPKLSGDSALEAFTHRSLSRPGHIIDGSQLAVLGLSVLDTTMTILLFRQQLPLLTDAEMVAKREELLTLDKIEQWTVAYGLMDKLRCAPAAYASLKTAPERYRVFLAVAGAIYVDHGILTMQNWLGQLVYGESYAEEVAPPEPASTMPPQKKQKFSRGRGCSTRPPEYQANPPNSSGPSQPPPPAVFPVPGPSQFIPAAAPPPVFNAVGPPPMVMPPAPASAPPPAPPNNGRTFLLAFHEHAVKRGVRVEYETEGQMGPNQTTAHWIMVCKANGIPKGRGFGKTKQIAKEFAARQAFTALGWV
;
A
#
# COMPACT_ATOMS: atom_id res chain seq x y z
N MET A 1 63.99 -5.63 69.14
CA MET A 1 64.15 -6.86 68.35
C MET A 1 62.83 -7.61 68.43
N ALA A 2 61.94 -7.37 67.47
CA ALA A 2 60.62 -7.98 67.45
C ALA A 2 60.46 -8.69 66.10
N SER A 3 60.05 -9.94 66.21
CA SER A 3 60.06 -10.98 65.20
C SER A 3 58.99 -10.82 64.13
N VAL A 4 59.34 -11.39 62.99
CA VAL A 4 58.54 -11.67 61.80
C VAL A 4 57.47 -12.71 62.13
N GLU A 5 56.24 -12.49 61.68
CA GLU A 5 55.26 -13.58 61.50
C GLU A 5 54.45 -13.32 60.22
N SER A 6 54.43 -14.35 59.37
CA SER A 6 53.81 -14.42 58.05
C SER A 6 52.89 -15.64 58.05
N ALA A 7 51.63 -15.46 57.64
CA ALA A 7 50.69 -16.54 57.29
C ALA A 7 49.68 -15.95 56.29
N THR A 8 49.78 -16.23 54.99
CA THR A 8 49.16 -17.35 54.25
C THR A 8 47.64 -17.18 54.11
N GLU A 9 47.23 -16.56 53.00
CA GLU A 9 45.84 -16.37 52.59
C GLU A 9 45.42 -17.47 51.59
N PRO A 10 44.27 -18.16 51.78
CA PRO A 10 43.84 -19.25 50.91
C PRO A 10 43.14 -18.76 49.63
N GLY A 11 43.40 -19.47 48.53
CA GLY A 11 42.97 -19.15 47.17
C GLY A 11 41.47 -19.04 46.95
N ASN A 12 41.10 -17.95 46.26
CA ASN A 12 39.75 -17.63 45.81
C ASN A 12 39.52 -18.26 44.43
N LEU A 13 38.64 -19.27 44.35
CA LEU A 13 38.17 -19.84 43.08
C LEU A 13 37.15 -18.88 42.44
N PRO A 14 37.21 -18.64 41.12
CA PRO A 14 36.25 -17.77 40.45
C PRO A 14 34.86 -18.42 40.39
N PRO A 15 33.77 -17.64 40.51
CA PRO A 15 32.41 -18.15 40.42
C PRO A 15 32.09 -18.63 39.00
N GLU A 16 31.58 -19.85 38.93
CA GLU A 16 31.02 -20.50 37.76
C GLU A 16 29.89 -19.65 37.15
N ALA A 17 30.05 -19.25 35.89
CA ALA A 17 29.10 -18.41 35.19
C ALA A 17 27.78 -19.18 34.95
N PRO A 18 26.61 -18.59 35.21
CA PRO A 18 25.33 -19.26 34.98
C PRO A 18 25.12 -19.47 33.48
N ALA A 19 24.86 -20.73 33.12
CA ALA A 19 24.45 -21.12 31.77
C ALA A 19 23.17 -20.37 31.39
N LEU A 20 23.30 -19.46 30.42
CA LEU A 20 22.20 -18.78 29.77
C LEU A 20 21.45 -19.78 28.87
N ASP A 21 20.45 -20.45 29.44
CA ASP A 21 19.40 -21.14 28.68
C ASP A 21 18.54 -20.10 27.95
N ALA A 22 19.05 -19.60 26.83
CA ALA A 22 18.34 -18.73 25.91
C ALA A 22 17.37 -19.56 25.07
N HIS A 23 16.21 -19.89 25.65
CA HIS A 23 15.05 -20.26 24.84
C HIS A 23 14.69 -19.07 23.92
N PRO A 24 14.57 -19.28 22.59
CA PRO A 24 14.08 -18.25 21.70
C PRO A 24 12.59 -18.06 21.98
N LYS A 25 12.26 -17.20 22.95
CA LYS A 25 10.91 -16.68 23.12
C LYS A 25 10.53 -16.06 21.79
N SER A 26 9.56 -16.69 21.12
CA SER A 26 8.98 -16.27 19.85
C SER A 26 8.97 -14.75 19.75
N ALA A 27 9.90 -14.20 18.96
CA ALA A 27 10.17 -12.78 18.83
C ALA A 27 9.12 -12.14 17.91
N VAL A 28 7.84 -12.38 18.21
CA VAL A 28 6.76 -11.55 17.72
C VAL A 28 6.92 -10.24 18.46
N GLY A 29 7.72 -9.35 17.87
CA GLY A 29 7.97 -8.01 18.38
C GLY A 29 6.66 -7.25 18.60
N ALA A 30 6.73 -6.10 19.28
CA ALA A 30 5.56 -5.28 19.63
C ALA A 30 4.65 -5.04 18.41
N ILE A 31 5.22 -4.85 17.23
CA ILE A 31 4.53 -4.67 15.94
C ILE A 31 3.76 -5.92 15.54
N GLY A 32 4.35 -7.11 15.70
CA GLY A 32 3.67 -8.37 15.43
C GLY A 32 2.49 -8.60 16.37
N ARG A 33 2.62 -8.19 17.64
CA ARG A 33 1.50 -8.24 18.61
C ARG A 33 0.41 -7.25 18.25
N LEU A 34 0.78 -6.06 17.78
CA LEU A 34 -0.17 -5.03 17.34
C LEU A 34 -0.90 -5.47 16.07
N ALA A 35 -0.21 -6.08 15.12
CA ALA A 35 -0.83 -6.69 13.94
C ALA A 35 -1.80 -7.81 14.34
N GLN A 36 -1.44 -8.64 15.32
CA GLN A 36 -2.33 -9.67 15.86
C GLN A 36 -3.55 -9.08 16.58
N LEU A 37 -3.39 -8.01 17.35
CA LEU A 37 -4.50 -7.31 18.00
C LEU A 37 -5.46 -6.71 16.97
N LEU A 38 -4.94 -6.10 15.92
CA LEU A 38 -5.74 -5.54 14.83
C LEU A 38 -6.48 -6.64 14.04
N ALA A 39 -5.88 -7.83 13.91
CA ALA A 39 -6.49 -8.97 13.23
C ALA A 39 -7.54 -9.70 14.09
N ALA A 40 -7.30 -9.81 15.41
CA ALA A 40 -8.21 -10.49 16.32
C ALA A 40 -9.57 -9.76 16.42
N ASP A 41 -9.56 -8.44 16.35
CA ASP A 41 -10.76 -7.63 16.46
C ASP A 41 -11.64 -7.64 15.20
N ASP A 42 -11.13 -8.14 14.07
CA ASP A 42 -11.96 -8.44 12.89
C ASP A 42 -12.71 -9.78 13.03
N ALA A 43 -12.20 -10.72 13.83
CA ALA A 43 -12.84 -12.03 14.01
C ALA A 43 -14.07 -11.97 14.93
N THR A 44 -14.08 -11.09 15.94
CA THR A 44 -15.14 -11.02 16.96
C THR A 44 -16.42 -10.30 16.53
N GLN A 45 -16.45 -9.64 15.37
CA GLN A 45 -17.60 -8.85 14.90
C GLN A 45 -18.47 -9.58 13.87
N VAL A 46 -18.06 -10.77 13.40
CA VAL A 46 -18.80 -11.58 12.44
C VAL A 46 -19.40 -12.82 13.13
N GLU A 47 -20.03 -12.63 14.29
CA GLU A 47 -21.01 -13.61 14.75
C GLU A 47 -22.32 -13.28 14.01
N PRO A 48 -22.74 -14.08 13.02
CA PRO A 48 -24.06 -13.93 12.44
C PRO A 48 -25.05 -14.08 13.61
N GLY A 49 -25.80 -13.02 13.88
CA GLY A 49 -26.98 -13.16 14.70
C GLY A 49 -27.92 -14.11 13.97
N ASP A 50 -27.80 -15.40 14.25
CA ASP A 50 -28.79 -16.44 13.97
C ASP A 50 -30.02 -16.18 14.85
N GLY A 51 -30.57 -14.98 14.73
CA GLY A 51 -31.94 -14.68 15.07
C GLY A 51 -32.80 -15.22 13.94
N GLU A 52 -32.91 -16.55 13.85
CA GLU A 52 -34.14 -17.19 13.37
C GLU A 52 -35.29 -16.63 14.23
N THR A 53 -35.80 -15.49 13.81
CA THR A 53 -37.12 -15.06 14.20
C THR A 53 -38.04 -16.04 13.50
N GLN A 54 -38.37 -17.14 14.20
CA GLN A 54 -39.48 -17.99 13.81
C GLN A 54 -40.70 -17.08 13.67
N LEU A 55 -41.03 -16.74 12.43
CA LEU A 55 -42.30 -16.16 12.07
C LEU A 55 -43.34 -17.22 12.39
N ASN A 56 -43.99 -17.02 13.53
CA ASN A 56 -45.15 -17.77 13.96
C ASN A 56 -46.24 -17.59 12.90
N GLU A 57 -46.41 -18.59 12.03
CA GLU A 57 -47.51 -18.68 11.08
C GLU A 57 -48.82 -18.87 11.86
N GLY A 58 -49.47 -17.75 12.16
CA GLY A 58 -50.70 -17.68 12.94
C GLY A 58 -51.68 -16.66 12.36
N ASN A 59 -52.26 -16.99 11.21
CA ASN A 59 -53.68 -16.82 10.91
C ASN A 59 -54.34 -15.48 11.33
N THR A 60 -54.49 -14.52 10.42
CA THR A 60 -55.61 -13.56 10.47
C THR A 60 -55.98 -13.12 9.05
N ALA A 61 -57.29 -13.12 8.82
CA ALA A 61 -57.99 -12.99 7.56
C ALA A 61 -57.84 -11.64 6.85
N ASP A 62 -58.13 -11.71 5.55
CA ASP A 62 -58.58 -10.66 4.63
C ASP A 62 -58.91 -9.28 5.22
N GLU A 63 -58.14 -8.27 4.82
CA GLU A 63 -58.59 -6.88 4.77
C GLU A 63 -58.03 -6.22 3.49
N PRO A 64 -58.88 -5.66 2.61
CA PRO A 64 -58.45 -5.04 1.37
C PRO A 64 -57.81 -3.67 1.63
N TYR A 65 -56.55 -3.54 1.18
CA TYR A 65 -55.76 -2.32 1.24
C TYR A 65 -56.40 -1.23 0.37
N SER A 66 -57.03 -0.26 1.03
CA SER A 66 -57.52 0.97 0.41
C SER A 66 -56.37 1.98 0.31
N ASP A 67 -56.17 2.44 -0.92
CA ASP A 67 -55.43 3.65 -1.29
C ASP A 67 -55.91 4.87 -0.47
N ASP A 68 -55.05 5.89 -0.38
CA ASP A 68 -55.29 7.23 0.19
C ASP A 68 -55.07 7.47 1.70
N GLN A 69 -53.81 7.56 2.13
CA GLN A 69 -53.43 8.51 3.19
C GLN A 69 -52.23 9.38 2.79
N TYR A 70 -52.57 10.46 2.09
CA TYR A 70 -51.78 11.69 1.99
C TYR A 70 -51.42 12.20 3.39
N PHE A 71 -50.16 12.08 3.81
CA PHE A 71 -49.61 12.86 4.92
C PHE A 71 -49.48 14.32 4.51
N SER A 72 -50.58 15.07 4.66
CA SER A 72 -50.61 16.52 4.58
C SER A 72 -50.09 17.09 5.90
N ILE A 73 -48.78 17.25 6.01
CA ILE A 73 -48.15 17.98 7.13
C ILE A 73 -48.33 19.48 6.85
N LYS A 74 -49.39 20.06 7.40
CA LYS A 74 -49.57 21.51 7.52
C LYS A 74 -48.41 22.09 8.37
N PRO A 75 -47.68 23.11 7.89
CA PRO A 75 -46.79 23.87 8.76
C PRO A 75 -47.62 24.76 9.71
N PRO A 76 -47.28 24.82 11.01
CA PRO A 76 -47.87 25.80 11.90
C PRO A 76 -47.39 27.20 11.50
N SER A 77 -48.35 27.98 10.99
CA SER A 77 -48.24 29.42 10.77
C SER A 77 -48.18 30.15 12.11
N GLY A 78 -47.27 31.13 12.23
CA GLY A 78 -47.40 32.23 13.18
C GLY A 78 -46.55 32.16 14.45
N ALA A 79 -45.23 32.21 14.31
CA ALA A 79 -44.36 32.73 15.38
C ALA A 79 -43.54 33.90 14.83
N VAL A 80 -43.94 35.10 15.23
CA VAL A 80 -43.25 36.37 14.98
C VAL A 80 -41.87 36.31 15.63
N LEU A 81 -40.81 36.26 14.81
CA LEU A 81 -39.43 36.37 15.28
C LEU A 81 -39.12 37.84 15.61
N PRO A 82 -38.51 38.14 16.77
CA PRO A 82 -38.03 39.49 17.09
C PRO A 82 -36.81 39.86 16.25
N PRO A 83 -36.58 41.17 16.02
CA PRO A 83 -35.50 41.65 15.16
C PRO A 83 -34.12 41.33 15.72
N SER A 84 -33.27 40.91 14.78
CA SER A 84 -31.85 40.60 14.88
C SER A 84 -31.07 41.53 15.81
N ALA A 85 -30.73 41.03 17.00
CA ALA A 85 -29.69 41.62 17.83
C ALA A 85 -28.33 41.07 17.37
N SER A 86 -27.61 41.85 16.57
CA SER A 86 -26.19 41.68 16.27
C SER A 86 -25.39 41.55 17.56
N ARG A 87 -25.23 40.32 18.07
CA ARG A 87 -24.27 40.00 19.11
C ARG A 87 -22.88 40.05 18.46
N LYS A 88 -22.25 41.22 18.58
CA LYS A 88 -20.79 41.37 18.55
C LYS A 88 -20.22 40.24 19.42
N ARG A 89 -19.62 39.22 18.80
CA ARG A 89 -18.81 38.24 19.52
C ARG A 89 -17.70 39.03 20.19
N ALA A 90 -17.77 39.13 21.51
CA ALA A 90 -16.68 39.63 22.31
C ALA A 90 -15.46 38.78 21.97
N ARG A 91 -14.45 39.47 21.44
CA ARG A 91 -13.10 38.98 21.22
C ARG A 91 -12.59 38.53 22.59
N SER A 92 -12.60 37.22 22.78
CA SER A 92 -12.10 36.55 23.97
C SER A 92 -10.68 37.04 24.25
N GLU A 93 -10.51 37.60 25.45
CA GLU A 93 -9.23 38.05 25.99
C GLU A 93 -8.22 36.91 25.92
N GLU A 94 -7.05 37.24 25.36
CA GLU A 94 -5.83 36.43 25.39
C GLU A 94 -5.42 36.23 26.85
N ARG A 95 -6.00 35.20 27.47
CA ARG A 95 -5.54 34.66 28.73
C ARG A 95 -4.11 34.16 28.50
N GLU A 96 -3.14 34.83 29.13
CA GLU A 96 -1.74 34.43 29.10
C GLU A 96 -1.63 32.92 29.39
N VAL A 97 -1.26 32.21 28.33
CA VAL A 97 -1.15 30.77 28.30
C VAL A 97 0.12 30.42 29.07
N ALA A 98 -0.07 29.95 30.31
CA ALA A 98 0.95 29.23 31.04
C ALA A 98 1.61 28.23 30.08
N LYS A 99 2.94 28.39 29.89
CA LYS A 99 3.84 27.60 29.04
C LYS A 99 3.23 26.23 28.73
N SER A 100 2.52 26.16 27.59
CA SER A 100 1.72 24.99 27.25
C SER A 100 2.60 23.74 27.27
N PRO A 101 2.06 22.58 27.71
CA PRO A 101 2.75 21.31 27.54
C PRO A 101 3.22 21.22 26.08
N ALA A 102 4.51 20.88 25.90
CA ALA A 102 5.26 20.96 24.64
C ALA A 102 4.35 20.86 23.41
N ALA A 103 4.26 21.97 22.65
CA ALA A 103 3.36 22.07 21.53
C ALA A 103 3.65 20.94 20.53
N LEU A 104 2.71 20.01 20.38
CA LEU A 104 2.86 18.90 19.44
C LEU A 104 3.03 19.45 18.02
N PRO A 105 3.86 18.81 17.18
CA PRO A 105 4.06 19.26 15.82
C PRO A 105 2.74 19.18 15.05
N PRO A 106 2.42 20.16 14.18
CA PRO A 106 1.17 20.14 13.43
C PRO A 106 1.10 18.92 12.50
N ILE A 107 -0.06 18.28 12.43
CA ILE A 107 -0.28 17.16 11.50
C ILE A 107 -0.17 17.69 10.07
N PRO A 108 0.62 17.04 9.18
CA PRO A 108 0.66 17.38 7.76
C PRO A 108 -0.74 17.44 7.14
N LYS A 109 -0.98 18.41 6.26
CA LYS A 109 -2.30 18.64 5.65
C LYS A 109 -2.67 17.50 4.72
N LEU A 110 -3.62 16.66 5.12
CA LEU A 110 -4.11 15.56 4.29
C LEU A 110 -4.99 16.07 3.13
N SER A 111 -4.96 15.34 2.02
CA SER A 111 -5.91 15.52 0.92
C SER A 111 -7.32 15.15 1.38
N GLY A 112 -8.35 15.72 0.75
CA GLY A 112 -9.74 15.52 1.16
C GLY A 112 -10.15 14.04 1.16
N ASP A 113 -9.71 13.28 0.17
CA ASP A 113 -10.02 11.86 0.01
C ASP A 113 -9.27 11.00 1.03
N SER A 114 -7.96 11.20 1.18
CA SER A 114 -7.14 10.48 2.18
C SER A 114 -7.58 10.77 3.61
N ALA A 115 -7.95 12.03 3.90
CA ALA A 115 -8.51 12.40 5.20
C ALA A 115 -9.88 11.73 5.42
N LEU A 116 -10.70 11.63 4.37
CA LEU A 116 -12.00 10.99 4.48
C LEU A 116 -11.88 9.51 4.79
N GLU A 117 -10.99 8.80 4.11
CA GLU A 117 -10.70 7.39 4.35
C GLU A 117 -10.07 7.18 5.75
N ALA A 118 -9.04 7.94 6.11
CA ALA A 118 -8.35 7.81 7.40
C ALA A 118 -9.26 8.05 8.62
N PHE A 119 -10.25 8.93 8.48
CA PHE A 119 -11.22 9.26 9.53
C PHE A 119 -12.59 8.61 9.31
N THR A 120 -12.67 7.49 8.59
CA THR A 120 -13.89 6.68 8.47
C THR A 120 -13.70 5.31 9.12
N HIS A 121 -14.49 5.04 10.16
CA HIS A 121 -14.48 3.77 10.86
C HIS A 121 -15.20 2.67 10.05
N ARG A 122 -14.74 1.42 10.18
CA ARG A 122 -15.30 0.24 9.48
C ARG A 122 -16.81 0.02 9.68
N SER A 123 -17.40 0.53 10.77
CA SER A 123 -18.85 0.44 11.00
C SER A 123 -19.69 1.27 10.01
N LEU A 124 -19.07 2.17 9.24
CA LEU A 124 -19.71 2.87 8.13
C LEU A 124 -19.46 2.19 6.78
N SER A 125 -18.57 1.20 6.74
CA SER A 125 -18.25 0.43 5.54
C SER A 125 -19.46 -0.41 5.17
N ARG A 126 -19.90 -0.34 3.91
CA ARG A 126 -21.03 -1.13 3.40
C ARG A 126 -20.49 -2.31 2.62
N PRO A 127 -21.17 -3.47 2.63
CA PRO A 127 -20.81 -4.59 1.76
C PRO A 127 -20.68 -4.13 0.30
N GLY A 128 -19.51 -4.36 -0.30
CA GLY A 128 -19.21 -3.94 -1.68
C GLY A 128 -18.60 -2.53 -1.83
N HIS A 129 -18.42 -1.77 -0.75
CA HIS A 129 -17.82 -0.44 -0.79
C HIS A 129 -16.84 -0.23 0.37
N ILE A 130 -15.56 -0.46 0.10
CA ILE A 130 -14.47 -0.37 1.07
C ILE A 130 -13.93 1.06 1.08
N ILE A 131 -14.63 1.96 1.77
CA ILE A 131 -14.07 3.27 2.13
C ILE A 131 -13.99 3.31 3.66
N ASP A 132 -12.99 2.64 4.20
CA ASP A 132 -12.64 2.70 5.61
C ASP A 132 -11.12 2.84 5.76
N GLY A 133 -10.69 3.31 6.93
CA GLY A 133 -9.26 3.52 7.21
C GLY A 133 -8.47 2.23 7.40
N SER A 134 -9.02 1.04 7.16
CA SER A 134 -8.34 -0.23 7.45
C SER A 134 -7.09 -0.43 6.60
N GLN A 135 -7.17 -0.14 5.30
CA GLN A 135 -6.05 -0.28 4.37
C GLN A 135 -4.93 0.72 4.71
N LEU A 136 -5.32 1.97 5.00
CA LEU A 136 -4.38 3.00 5.46
C LEU A 136 -3.72 2.63 6.79
N ALA A 137 -4.44 1.98 7.72
CA ALA A 137 -3.85 1.53 8.98
C ALA A 137 -2.79 0.44 8.75
N VAL A 138 -3.06 -0.52 7.87
CA VAL A 138 -2.07 -1.56 7.51
C VAL A 138 -0.82 -0.94 6.88
N LEU A 139 -1.00 -0.03 5.93
CA LEU A 139 0.10 0.70 5.30
C LEU A 139 0.87 1.55 6.34
N GLY A 140 0.13 2.26 7.19
CA GLY A 140 0.66 3.11 8.25
C GLY A 140 1.53 2.35 9.24
N LEU A 141 1.19 1.10 9.57
CA LEU A 141 2.02 0.25 10.42
C LEU A 141 3.42 0.02 9.82
N SER A 142 3.48 -0.40 8.55
CA SER A 142 4.75 -0.63 7.86
C SER A 142 5.57 0.66 7.69
N VAL A 143 4.89 1.76 7.37
CA VAL A 143 5.54 3.07 7.20
C VAL A 143 6.08 3.58 8.53
N LEU A 144 5.31 3.48 9.61
CA LEU A 144 5.71 3.92 10.95
C LEU A 144 6.94 3.15 11.43
N ASP A 145 6.93 1.82 11.27
CA ASP A 145 8.08 0.96 11.59
C ASP A 145 9.34 1.37 10.82
N THR A 146 9.22 1.48 9.49
CA THR A 146 10.32 1.85 8.61
C THR A 146 10.88 3.22 8.95
N THR A 147 9.98 4.19 9.19
CA THR A 147 10.35 5.58 9.53
C THR A 147 11.10 5.61 10.85
N MET A 148 10.61 4.92 11.89
CA MET A 148 11.27 4.89 13.19
C MET A 148 12.66 4.26 13.11
N THR A 149 12.82 3.18 12.34
CA THR A 149 14.13 2.56 12.10
C THR A 149 15.09 3.54 11.42
N ILE A 150 14.64 4.28 10.39
CA ILE A 150 15.46 5.30 9.72
C ILE A 150 15.86 6.42 10.70
N LEU A 151 14.94 6.86 11.56
CA LEU A 151 15.19 7.90 12.55
C LEU A 151 16.25 7.48 13.57
N LEU A 152 16.09 6.29 14.15
CA LEU A 152 17.07 5.70 15.07
C LEU A 152 18.43 5.53 14.39
N PHE A 153 18.42 5.10 13.12
CA PHE A 153 19.64 4.93 12.35
C PHE A 153 20.40 6.26 12.23
N ARG A 154 19.71 7.34 11.86
CA ARG A 154 20.34 8.64 11.63
C ARG A 154 20.84 9.31 12.91
N GLN A 155 20.08 9.18 13.99
CA GLN A 155 20.34 9.92 15.24
C GLN A 155 21.41 9.26 16.11
N GLN A 156 21.60 7.94 16.02
CA GLN A 156 22.38 7.22 17.03
C GLN A 156 23.41 6.23 16.46
N LEU A 157 23.57 6.13 15.14
CA LEU A 157 24.75 5.44 14.60
C LEU A 157 25.97 6.35 14.70
N PRO A 158 26.95 5.92 15.51
CA PRO A 158 27.58 4.62 15.27
C PRO A 158 27.46 3.57 16.38
N LEU A 159 26.63 3.74 17.41
CA LEU A 159 26.80 2.97 18.67
C LEU A 159 25.79 1.86 18.94
N LEU A 160 24.65 1.80 18.25
CA LEU A 160 23.64 0.77 18.53
C LEU A 160 23.85 -0.49 17.70
N THR A 161 23.79 -1.63 18.38
CA THR A 161 23.62 -2.95 17.76
C THR A 161 22.22 -3.10 17.16
N ASP A 162 22.06 -4.11 16.30
CA ASP A 162 20.76 -4.46 15.70
C ASP A 162 19.69 -4.78 16.76
N ALA A 163 20.05 -5.54 17.79
CA ALA A 163 19.16 -5.87 18.90
C ALA A 163 18.73 -4.63 19.68
N GLU A 164 19.64 -3.70 19.96
CA GLU A 164 19.34 -2.44 20.65
C GLU A 164 18.47 -1.52 19.80
N MET A 165 18.69 -1.47 18.48
CA MET A 165 17.83 -0.70 17.57
C MET A 165 16.38 -1.23 17.60
N VAL A 166 16.21 -2.56 17.56
CA VAL A 166 14.88 -3.17 17.65
C VAL A 166 14.23 -2.87 19.00
N ALA A 167 14.95 -3.06 20.11
CA ALA A 167 14.44 -2.79 21.45
C ALA A 167 14.02 -1.31 21.63
N LYS A 168 14.87 -0.39 21.17
CA LYS A 168 14.59 1.05 21.26
C LYS A 168 13.42 1.47 20.38
N ARG A 169 13.30 0.87 19.20
CA ARG A 169 12.14 1.08 18.32
C ARG A 169 10.84 0.64 18.99
N GLU A 170 10.84 -0.53 19.63
CA GLU A 170 9.67 -1.02 20.37
C GLU A 170 9.33 -0.14 21.57
N GLU A 171 10.34 0.38 22.28
CA GLU A 171 10.16 1.34 23.36
C GLU A 171 9.56 2.68 22.88
N LEU A 172 9.93 3.14 21.68
CA LEU A 172 9.38 4.37 21.10
C LEU A 172 7.97 4.18 20.52
N LEU A 173 7.66 2.97 20.05
CA LEU A 173 6.35 2.61 19.45
C LEU A 173 5.46 1.84 20.43
N THR A 174 5.55 2.13 21.73
CA THR A 174 4.62 1.54 22.71
C THR A 174 3.20 2.02 22.47
N LEU A 175 2.23 1.14 22.75
CA LEU A 175 0.81 1.42 22.60
C LEU A 175 0.40 2.69 23.38
N ASP A 176 0.93 2.84 24.60
CA ASP A 176 0.64 3.99 25.47
C ASP A 176 1.10 5.32 24.87
N LYS A 177 2.29 5.36 24.23
CA LYS A 177 2.80 6.58 23.59
C LYS A 177 1.92 6.99 22.40
N ILE A 178 1.53 6.01 21.58
CA ILE A 178 0.69 6.25 20.42
C ILE A 178 -0.73 6.64 20.84
N GLU A 179 -1.27 6.05 21.90
CA GLU A 179 -2.52 6.48 22.50
C GLU A 179 -2.45 7.93 23.00
N GLN A 180 -1.38 8.30 23.70
CA GLN A 180 -1.15 9.67 24.16
C GLN A 180 -1.12 10.67 22.99
N TRP A 181 -0.40 10.36 21.90
CA TRP A 181 -0.39 11.20 20.70
C TRP A 181 -1.78 11.29 20.06
N THR A 182 -2.51 10.18 19.97
CA THR A 182 -3.86 10.13 19.39
C THR A 182 -4.83 11.04 20.17
N VAL A 183 -4.78 10.98 21.51
CA VAL A 183 -5.60 11.81 22.40
C VAL A 183 -5.20 13.27 22.28
N ALA A 184 -3.90 13.57 22.32
CA ALA A 184 -3.41 14.92 22.29
C ALA A 184 -3.67 15.64 20.95
N TYR A 185 -3.73 14.90 19.84
CA TYR A 185 -4.15 15.42 18.55
C TYR A 185 -5.68 15.53 18.34
N GLY A 186 -6.48 15.01 19.28
CA GLY A 186 -7.94 14.94 19.14
C GLY A 186 -8.37 14.15 17.90
N LEU A 187 -7.67 13.05 17.57
CA LEU A 187 -7.95 12.28 16.35
C LEU A 187 -9.31 11.57 16.44
N MET A 188 -9.70 11.14 17.64
CA MET A 188 -10.96 10.43 17.86
C MET A 188 -12.17 11.34 17.64
N ASP A 189 -12.06 12.63 17.93
CA ASP A 189 -13.16 13.60 17.72
C ASP A 189 -13.44 13.84 16.23
N LYS A 190 -12.47 13.51 15.36
CA LYS A 190 -12.57 13.63 13.91
C LYS A 190 -13.09 12.36 13.25
N LEU A 191 -13.13 11.24 13.99
CA LEU A 191 -13.49 9.93 13.46
C LEU A 191 -15.00 9.85 13.23
N ARG A 192 -15.38 9.53 11.98
CA ARG A 192 -16.76 9.25 11.61
C ARG A 192 -17.07 7.78 11.88
N CYS A 193 -18.11 7.54 12.66
CA CYS A 193 -18.56 6.19 13.01
C CYS A 193 -20.09 6.12 13.12
N ALA A 194 -20.63 4.91 13.02
CA ALA A 194 -22.02 4.66 13.41
C ALA A 194 -22.19 4.84 14.94
N PRO A 195 -23.31 5.42 15.44
CA PRO A 195 -23.51 5.68 16.86
C PRO A 195 -23.35 4.44 17.76
N ALA A 196 -23.77 3.27 17.28
CA ALA A 196 -23.63 2.00 18.00
C ALA A 196 -22.16 1.61 18.25
N ALA A 197 -21.24 2.04 17.39
CA ALA A 197 -19.81 1.75 17.52
C ALA A 197 -19.06 2.72 18.46
N TYR A 198 -19.71 3.79 18.94
CA TYR A 198 -19.00 4.82 19.72
C TYR A 198 -18.39 4.30 21.03
N ALA A 199 -19.01 3.26 21.63
CA ALA A 199 -18.48 2.62 22.83
C ALA A 199 -17.17 1.85 22.56
N SER A 200 -17.06 1.15 21.42
CA SER A 200 -15.87 0.37 21.08
C SER A 200 -14.69 1.26 20.68
N LEU A 201 -14.95 2.46 20.16
CA LEU A 201 -13.91 3.44 19.81
C LEU A 201 -13.04 3.90 20.98
N LYS A 202 -13.53 3.76 22.22
CA LYS A 202 -12.77 4.19 23.41
C LYS A 202 -11.63 3.23 23.76
N THR A 203 -11.58 2.06 23.14
CA THR A 203 -10.55 1.05 23.37
C THR A 203 -9.18 1.49 22.80
N ALA A 204 -8.10 1.10 23.47
CA ALA A 204 -6.74 1.42 23.02
C ALA A 204 -6.40 0.89 21.59
N PRO A 205 -6.83 -0.32 21.18
CA PRO A 205 -6.60 -0.82 19.82
C PRO A 205 -7.22 0.07 18.72
N GLU A 206 -8.42 0.59 18.92
CA GLU A 206 -9.07 1.45 17.92
C GLU A 206 -8.38 2.82 17.83
N ARG A 207 -7.95 3.40 18.96
CA ARG A 207 -7.15 4.64 18.95
C ARG A 207 -5.85 4.47 18.18
N TYR A 208 -5.17 3.36 18.42
CA TYR A 208 -3.96 2.99 17.70
C TYR A 208 -4.21 2.83 16.19
N ARG A 209 -5.29 2.15 15.81
CA ARG A 209 -5.70 1.96 14.41
C ARG A 209 -5.92 3.30 13.70
N VAL A 210 -6.59 4.25 14.35
CA VAL A 210 -6.82 5.61 13.80
C VAL A 210 -5.50 6.34 13.59
N PHE A 211 -4.58 6.27 14.56
CA PHE A 211 -3.25 6.88 14.41
C PHE A 211 -2.49 6.28 13.22
N LEU A 212 -2.52 4.96 13.07
CA LEU A 212 -1.92 4.29 11.93
C LEU A 212 -2.56 4.70 10.60
N ALA A 213 -3.89 4.81 10.54
CA ALA A 213 -4.59 5.25 9.34
C ALA A 213 -4.16 6.67 8.93
N VAL A 214 -3.99 7.58 9.90
CA VAL A 214 -3.45 8.92 9.66
C VAL A 214 -2.00 8.87 9.17
N ALA A 215 -1.15 8.05 9.79
CA ALA A 215 0.24 7.86 9.32
C ALA A 215 0.30 7.33 7.87
N GLY A 216 -0.56 6.37 7.54
CA GLY A 216 -0.71 5.84 6.18
C GLY A 216 -1.15 6.93 5.20
N ALA A 217 -2.13 7.75 5.58
CA ALA A 217 -2.61 8.87 4.76
C ALA A 217 -1.51 9.92 4.52
N ILE A 218 -0.74 10.29 5.55
CA ILE A 218 0.39 11.23 5.41
C ILE A 218 1.39 10.70 4.38
N TYR A 219 1.68 9.40 4.44
CA TYR A 219 2.61 8.78 3.49
C TYR A 219 2.07 8.75 2.06
N VAL A 220 0.79 8.44 1.86
CA VAL A 220 0.16 8.42 0.53
C VAL A 220 0.18 9.82 -0.09
N ASP A 221 -0.14 10.85 0.68
CA ASP A 221 -0.24 12.22 0.18
C ASP A 221 1.13 12.91 0.03
N HIS A 222 2.03 12.73 1.00
CA HIS A 222 3.27 13.53 1.12
C HIS A 222 4.57 12.72 1.08
N GLY A 223 4.49 11.39 1.04
CA GLY A 223 5.64 10.50 1.01
C GLY A 223 6.38 10.37 2.35
N ILE A 224 7.46 9.59 2.30
CA ILE A 224 8.22 9.16 3.50
C ILE A 224 8.99 10.30 4.19
N LEU A 225 9.47 11.31 3.46
CA LEU A 225 10.28 12.38 4.03
C LEU A 225 9.45 13.27 4.98
N THR A 226 8.23 13.59 4.58
CA THR A 226 7.29 14.33 5.42
C THR A 226 6.94 13.56 6.69
N MET A 227 6.76 12.24 6.55
CA MET A 227 6.54 11.34 7.68
C MET A 227 7.75 11.30 8.63
N GLN A 228 8.98 11.23 8.11
CA GLN A 228 10.20 11.29 8.93
C GLN A 228 10.30 12.59 9.71
N ASN A 229 10.03 13.73 9.07
CA ASN A 229 10.10 15.03 9.73
C ASN A 229 9.04 15.16 10.83
N TRP A 230 7.78 14.82 10.52
CA TRP A 230 6.69 14.87 11.49
C TRP A 230 6.92 13.91 12.66
N LEU A 231 7.30 12.66 12.40
CA LEU A 231 7.54 11.67 13.45
C LEU A 231 8.79 11.99 14.26
N GLY A 232 9.85 12.51 13.64
CA GLY A 232 11.05 12.94 14.33
C GLY A 232 10.78 14.08 15.30
N GLN A 233 9.99 15.09 14.89
CA GLN A 233 9.52 16.13 15.81
C GLN A 233 8.64 15.57 16.94
N LEU A 234 7.80 14.57 16.64
CA LEU A 234 6.91 13.97 17.63
C LEU A 234 7.67 13.18 18.70
N VAL A 235 8.77 12.53 18.31
CA VAL A 235 9.56 11.63 19.18
C VAL A 235 10.66 12.36 19.92
N TYR A 236 11.40 13.22 19.21
CA TYR A 236 12.59 13.90 19.76
C TYR A 236 12.33 15.38 20.09
N GLY A 237 11.17 15.93 19.74
CA GLY A 237 10.81 17.32 19.99
C GLY A 237 11.39 18.29 18.96
N GLU A 238 11.43 19.58 19.32
CA GLU A 238 11.91 20.67 18.44
C GLU A 238 13.38 20.52 18.03
N SER A 239 14.22 19.84 18.84
CA SER A 239 15.64 19.63 18.53
C SER A 239 15.85 18.87 17.22
N TYR A 240 14.88 18.04 16.80
CA TYR A 240 14.95 17.33 15.53
C TYR A 240 14.75 18.23 14.31
N ALA A 241 13.96 19.30 14.46
CA ALA A 241 13.64 20.20 13.35
C ALA A 241 14.87 21.01 12.89
N GLU A 242 15.80 21.30 13.79
CA GLU A 242 16.99 22.09 13.50
C GLU A 242 18.04 21.30 12.70
N GLU A 243 18.15 19.98 12.93
CA GLU A 243 19.15 19.13 12.28
C GLU A 243 18.78 18.75 10.84
N VAL A 244 17.48 18.62 10.55
CA VAL A 244 16.98 18.18 9.22
C VAL A 244 16.81 19.34 8.24
N ALA A 245 17.00 20.59 8.69
CA ALA A 245 17.05 21.73 7.78
C ALA A 245 18.09 21.44 6.69
N PRO A 246 17.70 21.41 5.39
CA PRO A 246 18.65 21.24 4.30
C PRO A 246 19.78 22.23 4.52
N PRO A 247 21.06 21.82 4.46
CA PRO A 247 22.17 22.74 4.68
C PRO A 247 21.92 23.93 3.78
N GLU A 248 21.66 25.10 4.39
CA GLU A 248 21.35 26.30 3.63
C GLU A 248 22.39 26.38 2.50
N PRO A 249 21.96 26.43 1.23
CA PRO A 249 22.91 26.42 0.13
C PRO A 249 23.87 27.56 0.42
N ALA A 250 25.15 27.25 0.66
CA ALA A 250 26.14 28.16 1.21
C ALA A 250 26.16 29.48 0.41
N SER A 251 25.30 30.41 0.79
CA SER A 251 24.99 31.61 0.03
C SER A 251 25.60 32.78 0.78
N THR A 252 26.92 32.71 0.90
CA THR A 252 27.78 33.87 1.17
C THR A 252 29.17 33.52 0.65
N MET A 253 29.29 33.37 -0.68
CA MET A 253 30.51 33.88 -1.28
C MET A 253 30.55 35.38 -0.97
N PRO A 254 31.63 35.90 -0.36
CA PRO A 254 31.76 37.32 -0.08
C PRO A 254 31.70 38.12 -1.39
N PRO A 255 31.15 39.34 -1.37
CA PRO A 255 31.05 40.19 -2.55
C PRO A 255 32.46 40.38 -3.14
N GLN A 256 32.74 39.76 -4.29
CA GLN A 256 33.97 40.02 -5.01
C GLN A 256 33.99 41.52 -5.34
N LYS A 257 34.95 42.22 -4.75
CA LYS A 257 35.26 43.62 -5.04
C LYS A 257 35.30 43.79 -6.55
N LYS A 258 34.42 44.65 -7.07
CA LYS A 258 34.40 45.13 -8.46
C LYS A 258 35.81 45.58 -8.85
N GLN A 259 36.55 44.71 -9.53
CA GLN A 259 37.79 45.06 -10.18
C GLN A 259 37.42 45.86 -11.43
N LYS A 260 37.71 47.16 -11.36
CA LYS A 260 37.43 48.18 -12.38
C LYS A 260 38.26 47.87 -13.63
N PHE A 261 37.75 47.03 -14.53
CA PHE A 261 38.32 46.87 -15.85
C PHE A 261 37.82 48.00 -16.76
N SER A 262 38.76 48.85 -17.15
CA SER A 262 38.56 49.96 -18.06
C SER A 262 38.14 49.49 -19.45
N ARG A 263 37.20 50.25 -20.02
CA ARG A 263 36.66 50.23 -21.38
C ARG A 263 37.68 49.82 -22.46
N GLY A 264 37.47 48.65 -23.06
CA GLY A 264 37.96 48.27 -24.39
C GLY A 264 36.76 48.12 -25.33
N ARG A 265 36.79 48.91 -26.39
CA ARG A 265 35.72 49.16 -27.36
C ARG A 265 35.61 47.98 -28.35
N GLY A 266 34.38 47.51 -28.59
CA GLY A 266 33.98 46.77 -29.79
C GLY A 266 33.97 45.25 -29.68
N CYS A 267 32.77 44.65 -29.68
CA CYS A 267 32.34 43.68 -30.71
C CYS A 267 30.95 43.17 -30.33
N SER A 268 29.98 43.39 -31.21
CA SER A 268 28.63 42.86 -31.13
C SER A 268 28.67 41.35 -31.34
N THR A 269 28.24 40.56 -30.35
CA THR A 269 27.86 39.16 -30.57
C THR A 269 26.49 38.91 -29.96
N ARG A 270 25.58 38.61 -30.88
CA ARG A 270 24.16 38.31 -30.74
C ARG A 270 24.00 36.92 -30.08
N PRO A 271 22.95 36.68 -29.27
CA PRO A 271 22.71 35.36 -28.69
C PRO A 271 22.29 34.35 -29.78
N PRO A 272 22.60 33.05 -29.60
CA PRO A 272 22.33 32.04 -30.61
C PRO A 272 20.83 31.78 -30.70
N GLU A 273 20.27 32.26 -31.81
CA GLU A 273 18.94 31.98 -32.33
C GLU A 273 19.00 30.57 -32.96
N TYR A 274 18.36 29.57 -32.31
CA TYR A 274 18.20 28.23 -32.88
C TYR A 274 17.20 28.30 -34.05
N GLN A 275 17.72 28.62 -35.23
CA GLN A 275 17.02 28.50 -36.50
C GLN A 275 17.21 27.07 -37.03
N ALA A 276 16.12 26.31 -36.99
CA ALA A 276 15.97 25.09 -37.77
C ALA A 276 15.67 25.48 -39.24
N ASN A 277 16.54 25.09 -40.18
CA ASN A 277 16.19 24.57 -41.52
C ASN A 277 17.44 24.25 -42.39
N PRO A 278 17.31 23.39 -43.43
CA PRO A 278 18.28 22.34 -43.75
C PRO A 278 19.23 22.68 -44.92
N PRO A 279 20.36 21.96 -45.07
CA PRO A 279 21.08 21.89 -46.33
C PRO A 279 20.86 20.55 -47.04
N ASN A 280 20.41 20.70 -48.28
CA ASN A 280 20.46 19.74 -49.37
C ASN A 280 21.93 19.56 -49.82
N SER A 281 22.49 18.34 -49.81
CA SER A 281 23.42 17.82 -50.84
C SER A 281 23.98 16.42 -50.53
N SER A 282 23.71 15.51 -51.47
CA SER A 282 24.55 14.41 -51.97
C SER A 282 25.13 13.34 -51.01
N GLY A 283 24.48 12.17 -51.04
CA GLY A 283 25.00 10.79 -51.22
C GLY A 283 26.26 10.31 -50.46
N PRO A 284 26.23 9.10 -49.87
CA PRO A 284 26.21 7.89 -50.70
C PRO A 284 25.24 6.77 -50.28
N SER A 285 24.76 6.06 -51.30
CA SER A 285 24.53 4.60 -51.34
C SER A 285 23.71 3.95 -50.24
N GLN A 286 22.40 4.10 -50.34
CA GLN A 286 21.43 3.24 -49.65
C GLN A 286 21.29 1.91 -50.43
N PRO A 287 21.38 0.73 -49.79
CA PRO A 287 21.02 -0.52 -50.44
C PRO A 287 19.50 -0.55 -50.74
N PRO A 288 19.09 -1.13 -51.87
CA PRO A 288 17.70 -1.09 -52.32
C PRO A 288 16.76 -1.87 -51.37
N PRO A 289 15.48 -1.46 -51.28
CA PRO A 289 14.47 -2.20 -50.53
C PRO A 289 14.19 -3.56 -51.20
N PRO A 290 13.93 -4.62 -50.42
CA PRO A 290 13.50 -5.88 -50.99
C PRO A 290 12.16 -5.68 -51.71
N ALA A 291 12.14 -6.08 -52.98
CA ALA A 291 10.98 -6.06 -53.84
C ALA A 291 9.82 -6.85 -53.20
N VAL A 292 8.63 -6.24 -53.25
CA VAL A 292 7.36 -6.93 -53.09
C VAL A 292 7.23 -7.92 -54.24
N PHE A 293 7.47 -9.21 -53.96
CA PHE A 293 7.10 -10.27 -54.88
C PHE A 293 5.64 -10.67 -54.63
N PRO A 294 4.80 -10.77 -55.68
CA PRO A 294 3.50 -11.42 -55.59
C PRO A 294 3.72 -12.91 -55.36
N VAL A 295 3.15 -13.46 -54.29
CA VAL A 295 3.16 -14.90 -54.02
C VAL A 295 2.30 -15.61 -55.08
N PRO A 296 2.87 -16.48 -55.94
CA PRO A 296 2.10 -17.37 -56.79
C PRO A 296 1.64 -18.56 -55.94
N GLY A 297 0.41 -19.02 -56.17
CA GLY A 297 -0.18 -20.13 -55.44
C GLY A 297 0.57 -21.46 -55.64
N PRO A 298 0.44 -22.41 -54.70
CA PRO A 298 0.93 -23.77 -54.91
C PRO A 298 -0.19 -24.62 -55.52
N SER A 299 -0.12 -24.83 -56.84
CA SER A 299 -0.64 -26.06 -57.44
C SER A 299 0.35 -27.20 -57.17
N GLN A 300 -0.22 -28.28 -56.64
CA GLN A 300 0.08 -29.69 -56.91
C GLN A 300 1.55 -30.13 -56.88
N PHE A 301 1.91 -30.92 -55.86
CA PHE A 301 2.59 -32.20 -56.08
C PHE A 301 2.25 -33.17 -54.94
N ILE A 302 1.55 -34.23 -55.31
CA ILE A 302 1.28 -35.42 -54.51
C ILE A 302 2.45 -36.37 -54.73
N PRO A 303 3.18 -36.81 -53.69
CA PRO A 303 3.84 -38.11 -53.74
C PRO A 303 2.93 -39.13 -53.04
N ALA A 304 2.39 -40.03 -53.84
CA ALA A 304 1.70 -41.23 -53.40
C ALA A 304 2.67 -42.13 -52.61
N ALA A 305 2.33 -42.41 -51.36
CA ALA A 305 2.99 -43.44 -50.56
C ALA A 305 1.92 -44.36 -49.96
N ALA A 306 1.92 -45.58 -50.53
CA ALA A 306 1.31 -46.86 -50.19
C ALA A 306 0.47 -47.02 -48.89
N PRO A 307 -0.66 -47.78 -48.97
CA PRO A 307 -1.37 -48.30 -47.80
C PRO A 307 -0.65 -49.53 -47.20
N PRO A 308 -0.55 -49.67 -45.86
CA PRO A 308 -0.19 -50.95 -45.27
C PRO A 308 -1.37 -51.94 -45.32
N PRO A 309 -1.10 -53.24 -45.51
CA PRO A 309 -2.09 -54.27 -45.75
C PRO A 309 -2.88 -54.66 -44.50
N VAL A 310 -4.15 -54.97 -44.73
CA VAL A 310 -5.03 -55.71 -43.84
C VAL A 310 -4.59 -57.17 -43.84
N PHE A 311 -4.15 -57.70 -42.70
CA PHE A 311 -4.08 -59.15 -42.48
C PHE A 311 -4.78 -59.49 -41.18
N ASN A 312 -6.01 -59.98 -41.33
CA ASN A 312 -6.64 -60.86 -40.36
C ASN A 312 -5.91 -62.20 -40.41
N ALA A 313 -5.38 -62.67 -39.27
CA ALA A 313 -5.19 -64.09 -39.00
C ALA A 313 -5.16 -64.35 -37.49
N VAL A 314 -6.06 -65.25 -37.09
CA VAL A 314 -6.32 -65.77 -35.75
C VAL A 314 -5.13 -66.60 -35.24
N GLY A 315 -4.75 -66.44 -33.97
CA GLY A 315 -3.82 -67.32 -33.25
C GLY A 315 -3.88 -67.10 -31.73
N PRO A 316 -3.89 -68.16 -30.89
CA PRO A 316 -4.07 -68.08 -29.43
C PRO A 316 -2.81 -67.53 -28.71
N PRO A 317 -2.96 -67.04 -27.46
CA PRO A 317 -2.02 -66.10 -26.84
C PRO A 317 -0.81 -66.81 -26.22
N PRO A 318 0.42 -66.31 -26.40
CA PRO A 318 1.53 -66.61 -25.51
C PRO A 318 1.40 -65.69 -24.28
N MET A 319 1.28 -66.30 -23.09
CA MET A 319 1.42 -65.59 -21.82
C MET A 319 2.86 -65.09 -21.69
N VAL A 320 3.08 -63.81 -22.00
CA VAL A 320 4.34 -63.13 -21.71
C VAL A 320 4.15 -62.36 -20.40
N MET A 321 4.94 -62.72 -19.40
CA MET A 321 4.99 -62.07 -18.10
C MET A 321 5.12 -60.54 -18.24
N PRO A 322 4.40 -59.76 -17.43
CA PRO A 322 4.59 -58.31 -17.40
C PRO A 322 6.01 -57.99 -16.90
N PRO A 323 6.79 -57.16 -17.62
CA PRO A 323 8.02 -56.61 -17.08
C PRO A 323 7.70 -55.74 -15.86
N ALA A 324 8.58 -55.82 -14.86
CA ALA A 324 8.49 -55.12 -13.60
C ALA A 324 8.23 -53.60 -13.78
N PRO A 325 7.44 -52.97 -12.89
CA PRO A 325 7.15 -51.54 -12.98
C PRO A 325 8.44 -50.74 -12.91
N ALA A 326 8.78 -50.07 -14.03
CA ALA A 326 9.84 -49.09 -14.06
C ALA A 326 9.53 -48.00 -13.04
N SER A 327 10.51 -47.75 -12.18
CA SER A 327 10.55 -46.74 -11.13
C SER A 327 9.89 -45.43 -11.59
N ALA A 328 8.91 -44.96 -10.82
CA ALA A 328 8.26 -43.68 -11.06
C ALA A 328 9.32 -42.56 -11.20
N PRO A 329 9.19 -41.65 -12.18
CA PRO A 329 10.07 -40.50 -12.27
C PRO A 329 9.97 -39.67 -10.99
N PRO A 330 11.08 -39.11 -10.49
CA PRO A 330 11.06 -38.30 -9.27
C PRO A 330 10.08 -37.13 -9.42
N PRO A 331 9.33 -36.77 -8.36
CA PRO A 331 8.42 -35.64 -8.38
C PRO A 331 9.20 -34.37 -8.77
N ALA A 332 8.77 -33.74 -9.86
CA ALA A 332 9.32 -32.46 -10.27
C ALA A 332 9.17 -31.45 -9.12
N PRO A 333 10.18 -30.61 -8.85
CA PRO A 333 10.09 -29.60 -7.81
C PRO A 333 8.88 -28.69 -8.06
N PRO A 334 8.20 -28.20 -7.01
CA PRO A 334 7.05 -27.32 -7.15
C PRO A 334 7.48 -26.07 -7.92
N ASN A 335 7.04 -25.98 -9.17
CA ASN A 335 7.35 -24.90 -10.09
C ASN A 335 6.50 -23.68 -9.70
N ASN A 336 6.86 -23.06 -8.56
CA ASN A 336 6.19 -21.91 -7.93
C ASN A 336 6.34 -20.59 -8.72
N GLY A 337 6.77 -20.65 -9.99
CA GLY A 337 7.04 -19.48 -10.83
C GLY A 337 6.11 -19.31 -12.03
N ARG A 338 5.06 -20.13 -12.19
CA ARG A 338 4.11 -19.94 -13.31
C ARG A 338 3.31 -18.66 -13.08
N THR A 339 3.72 -17.58 -13.78
CA THR A 339 2.98 -16.32 -13.81
C THR A 339 1.53 -16.59 -14.19
N PHE A 340 0.58 -15.99 -13.46
CA PHE A 340 -0.86 -16.19 -13.66
C PHE A 340 -1.29 -15.98 -15.12
N LEU A 341 -0.63 -15.07 -15.82
CA LEU A 341 -0.84 -14.80 -17.25
C LEU A 341 -0.70 -16.03 -18.14
N LEU A 342 0.29 -16.89 -17.88
CA LEU A 342 0.50 -18.11 -18.68
C LEU A 342 -0.64 -19.10 -18.45
N ALA A 343 -1.03 -19.31 -17.19
CA ALA A 343 -2.14 -20.18 -16.83
C ALA A 343 -3.47 -19.69 -17.41
N PHE A 344 -3.70 -18.38 -17.39
CA PHE A 344 -4.86 -17.74 -18.01
C PHE A 344 -4.92 -18.01 -19.52
N HIS A 345 -3.78 -17.85 -20.21
CA HIS A 345 -3.70 -18.09 -21.66
C HIS A 345 -3.91 -19.57 -22.00
N GLU A 346 -3.29 -20.49 -21.25
CA GLU A 346 -3.51 -21.93 -21.39
C GLU A 346 -5.00 -22.30 -21.22
N HIS A 347 -5.68 -21.69 -20.24
CA HIS A 347 -7.10 -21.93 -20.00
C HIS A 347 -7.98 -21.37 -21.13
N ALA A 348 -7.65 -20.18 -21.64
CA ALA A 348 -8.37 -19.57 -22.74
C ALA A 348 -8.27 -20.40 -24.03
N VAL A 349 -7.08 -20.90 -24.36
CA VAL A 349 -6.85 -21.78 -25.51
C VAL A 349 -7.67 -23.07 -25.38
N LYS A 350 -7.68 -23.70 -24.20
CA LYS A 350 -8.48 -24.91 -23.94
C LYS A 350 -9.98 -24.71 -24.17
N ARG A 351 -10.50 -23.48 -23.95
CA ARG A 351 -11.91 -23.13 -24.16
C ARG A 351 -12.19 -22.50 -25.52
N GLY A 352 -11.20 -22.39 -26.40
CA GLY A 352 -11.35 -21.75 -27.71
C GLY A 352 -11.63 -20.24 -27.62
N VAL A 353 -11.19 -19.57 -26.55
CA VAL A 353 -11.35 -18.12 -26.36
C VAL A 353 -10.06 -17.41 -26.73
N ARG A 354 -10.13 -16.45 -27.66
CA ARG A 354 -8.99 -15.60 -28.04
C ARG A 354 -8.86 -14.43 -27.07
N VAL A 355 -7.72 -14.35 -26.40
CA VAL A 355 -7.40 -13.27 -25.45
C VAL A 355 -6.51 -12.23 -26.13
N GLU A 356 -6.87 -10.96 -25.99
CA GLU A 356 -6.12 -9.81 -26.49
C GLU A 356 -6.01 -8.74 -25.40
N TYR A 357 -4.87 -8.04 -25.34
CA TYR A 357 -4.63 -6.98 -24.35
C TYR A 357 -4.41 -5.65 -25.06
N GLU A 358 -5.24 -4.67 -24.75
CA GLU A 358 -5.14 -3.32 -25.30
C GLU A 358 -4.68 -2.34 -24.21
N THR A 359 -3.80 -1.41 -24.58
CA THR A 359 -3.39 -0.32 -23.68
C THR A 359 -4.33 0.86 -23.90
N GLU A 360 -5.18 1.15 -22.92
CA GLU A 360 -6.19 2.22 -23.00
C GLU A 360 -5.56 3.60 -22.73
N GLY A 361 -4.50 3.65 -21.92
CA GLY A 361 -3.78 4.89 -21.63
C GLY A 361 -2.75 4.77 -20.51
N GLN A 362 -2.07 5.88 -20.29
CA GLN A 362 -1.14 6.12 -19.17
C GLN A 362 -1.69 7.31 -18.37
N MET A 363 -2.12 7.09 -17.14
CA MET A 363 -2.60 8.15 -16.24
C MET A 363 -1.43 8.65 -15.38
N GLY A 364 -1.19 9.97 -15.41
CA GLY A 364 -0.22 10.65 -14.54
C GLY A 364 0.50 11.81 -15.26
N PRO A 365 0.61 13.00 -14.65
CA PRO A 365 1.29 14.15 -15.27
C PRO A 365 2.82 13.97 -15.38
N ASN A 366 3.40 13.07 -14.57
CA ASN A 366 4.83 12.82 -14.52
C ASN A 366 5.12 11.33 -14.77
N GLN A 367 6.19 11.02 -15.52
CA GLN A 367 6.55 9.63 -15.87
C GLN A 367 6.78 8.71 -14.66
N THR A 368 7.12 9.27 -13.49
CA THR A 368 7.40 8.51 -12.25
C THR A 368 6.14 8.03 -11.53
N THR A 369 5.00 8.70 -11.74
CA THR A 369 3.68 8.33 -11.17
C THR A 369 2.73 7.87 -12.27
N ALA A 370 3.29 7.29 -13.33
CA ALA A 370 2.52 6.79 -14.43
C ALA A 370 1.92 5.42 -14.09
N HIS A 371 0.59 5.34 -14.10
CA HIS A 371 -0.13 4.07 -14.02
C HIS A 371 -0.54 3.62 -15.42
N TRP A 372 -0.22 2.37 -15.75
CA TRP A 372 -0.63 1.72 -17.00
C TRP A 372 -2.04 1.18 -16.84
N ILE A 373 -2.92 1.49 -17.79
CA ILE A 373 -4.26 0.93 -17.87
C ILE A 373 -4.30 -0.06 -19.03
N MET A 374 -4.59 -1.32 -18.70
CA MET A 374 -4.72 -2.42 -19.66
C MET A 374 -6.13 -2.97 -19.64
N VAL A 375 -6.70 -3.20 -20.82
CA VAL A 375 -8.00 -3.86 -20.99
C VAL A 375 -7.78 -5.24 -21.59
N CYS A 376 -8.30 -6.28 -20.94
CA CYS A 376 -8.30 -7.64 -21.42
C CYS A 376 -9.60 -7.89 -22.21
N LYS A 377 -9.47 -8.21 -23.50
CA LYS A 377 -10.57 -8.55 -24.41
C LYS A 377 -10.60 -10.05 -24.66
N ALA A 378 -11.75 -10.68 -24.45
CA ALA A 378 -11.99 -12.08 -24.81
C ALA A 378 -12.91 -12.12 -26.02
N ASN A 379 -12.43 -12.66 -27.15
CA ASN A 379 -13.13 -12.65 -28.44
C ASN A 379 -13.55 -11.22 -28.87
N GLY A 380 -12.70 -10.23 -28.62
CA GLY A 380 -12.96 -8.83 -28.94
C GLY A 380 -13.84 -8.08 -27.92
N ILE A 381 -14.48 -8.77 -26.97
CA ILE A 381 -15.33 -8.16 -25.94
C ILE A 381 -14.49 -7.84 -24.70
N PRO A 382 -14.49 -6.60 -24.18
CA PRO A 382 -13.76 -6.25 -22.95
C PRO A 382 -14.35 -7.03 -21.76
N LYS A 383 -13.50 -7.79 -21.07
CA LYS A 383 -13.88 -8.64 -19.92
C LYS A 383 -13.23 -8.24 -18.60
N GLY A 384 -12.11 -7.52 -18.64
CA GLY A 384 -11.44 -7.08 -17.43
C GLY A 384 -10.57 -5.86 -17.69
N ARG A 385 -10.41 -5.01 -16.68
CA ARG A 385 -9.57 -3.82 -16.73
C ARG A 385 -8.56 -3.89 -15.59
N GLY A 386 -7.31 -3.56 -15.86
CA GLY A 386 -6.25 -3.60 -14.87
C GLY A 386 -5.38 -2.37 -14.87
N PHE A 387 -4.94 -2.00 -13.68
CA PHE A 387 -4.06 -0.88 -13.43
C PHE A 387 -2.78 -1.37 -12.76
N GLY A 388 -1.64 -0.74 -13.08
CA GLY A 388 -0.37 -1.13 -12.49
C GLY A 388 0.75 -0.14 -12.77
N LYS A 389 1.78 -0.14 -11.91
CA LYS A 389 3.00 0.66 -12.09
C LYS A 389 3.78 0.23 -13.35
N THR A 390 3.61 -1.02 -13.78
CA THR A 390 4.18 -1.57 -15.02
C THR A 390 3.08 -2.20 -15.87
N LYS A 391 3.31 -2.26 -17.19
CA LYS A 391 2.39 -2.91 -18.14
C LYS A 391 2.11 -4.37 -17.76
N GLN A 392 3.09 -5.07 -17.21
CA GLN A 392 2.96 -6.48 -16.83
C GLN A 392 1.99 -6.65 -15.65
N ILE A 393 2.13 -5.83 -14.60
CA ILE A 393 1.22 -5.86 -13.44
C ILE A 393 -0.20 -5.49 -13.89
N ALA A 394 -0.34 -4.45 -14.73
CA ALA A 394 -1.64 -4.05 -15.28
C ALA A 394 -2.28 -5.17 -16.13
N LYS A 395 -1.50 -5.88 -16.97
CA LYS A 395 -1.96 -7.04 -17.73
C LYS A 395 -2.42 -8.18 -16.83
N GLU A 396 -1.64 -8.50 -15.79
CA GLU A 396 -1.98 -9.58 -14.86
C GLU A 396 -3.27 -9.26 -14.11
N PHE A 397 -3.44 -8.03 -13.64
CA PHE A 397 -4.67 -7.60 -12.98
C PHE A 397 -5.88 -7.64 -13.91
N ALA A 398 -5.73 -7.17 -15.16
CA ALA A 398 -6.78 -7.26 -16.18
C ALA A 398 -7.16 -8.72 -16.50
N ALA A 399 -6.18 -9.63 -16.51
CA ALA A 399 -6.40 -11.05 -16.71
C ALA A 399 -7.18 -11.68 -15.54
N ARG A 400 -6.86 -11.32 -14.28
CA ARG A 400 -7.59 -11.81 -13.09
C ARG A 400 -9.06 -11.38 -13.13
N GLN A 401 -9.32 -10.11 -13.42
CA GLN A 401 -10.71 -9.65 -13.57
C GLN A 401 -11.44 -10.37 -14.70
N ALA A 402 -10.79 -10.55 -15.86
CA ALA A 402 -11.39 -11.27 -16.97
C ALA A 402 -11.68 -12.74 -16.64
N PHE A 403 -10.81 -13.40 -15.87
CA PHE A 403 -11.00 -14.79 -15.42
C PHE A 403 -12.25 -14.93 -14.55
N THR A 404 -12.46 -13.99 -13.61
CA THR A 404 -13.67 -13.94 -12.78
C THR A 404 -14.91 -13.62 -13.62
N ALA A 405 -14.84 -12.64 -14.53
CA ALA A 405 -15.95 -12.25 -15.38
C ALA A 405 -16.38 -13.33 -16.38
N LEU A 406 -15.47 -14.24 -16.73
CA LEU A 406 -15.75 -15.40 -17.57
C LEU A 406 -16.27 -16.61 -16.78
N GLY A 407 -16.30 -16.54 -15.44
CA GLY A 407 -16.77 -17.61 -14.56
C GLY A 407 -15.83 -18.82 -14.55
N TRP A 408 -14.51 -18.60 -14.60
CA TRP A 408 -13.52 -19.68 -14.60
C TRP A 408 -12.89 -19.94 -13.22
N VAL A 409 -13.41 -19.28 -12.18
CA VAL A 409 -12.97 -19.39 -10.78
C VAL A 409 -13.16 -20.80 -10.23
#